data_AF-A0AAN8H2Y9-F1
#
_entry.id   AF-A0AAN8H2Y9-F1
#
_cell.length_a   1.000
_cell.length_b   1.000
_cell.length_c   1.000
_cell.angle_alpha   90.00
_cell.angle_beta   90.00
_cell.angle_gamma   90.00
#
_symmetry.space_group_name_H-M   'P 1'
#
loop_
_entity.id
_entity.type
_entity.pdbx_description
1 polymer ?
#
loop_
_entity_poly.entity_id
_entity_poly.type
_entity_poly.pdbx_seq_one_letter_code
_entity_poly.pdbx_strand_id
1 'polypeptide(L)'
;MTEEELVKEFDKMWTKTVNELSGSKMKVEDIFDSVSHRLRANLSTKGGHANYMLNQNSLKQCGVKSTAEGLFKRLAGLFSAQSHTKAVQQAASDSIIAACSQIVSEIKKKKSDYCDAYIEEILNTIDEKLQNNPIVGKDITFEVSLKQHICGDAAIRFQEMHEDFIRENDPHRRLSENKETFCSRFKDVFYNVDQRQKKAEEFTDRCLKPAVEDFVNRSLGPDIIGEMKTSQPFSTRMSLQYSLLLDLTSKDDFKEYLSFICSYETYVKEWILNKIVERFSNGTTMFEDKHLQSCIRSINNAIQKAKTEKSDNVKSFVEVVCQELGDKLVIDQKALGAFNILNNANQEQFANRLTECVKEMELTLRDKKTDIQTQLQNLDVNPQNELFKTLIGCGKACPFCRAPCEAGGTAHTEHFAFTSSSKWSGWKLLV
;
A
#
# COMPACT_ATOMS: atom_id res chain seq x y z
N MET A 1 35.14 -32.85 19.98
CA MET A 1 35.07 -32.22 18.66
C MET A 1 35.59 -30.81 18.83
N THR A 2 36.62 -30.43 18.07
CA THR A 2 37.10 -29.03 18.05
C THR A 2 36.09 -28.13 17.33
N GLU A 3 36.20 -26.81 17.49
CA GLU A 3 35.32 -25.87 16.79
C GLU A 3 35.44 -26.01 15.26
N GLU A 4 36.66 -26.27 14.77
CA GLU A 4 36.96 -26.45 13.35
C GLU A 4 36.32 -27.74 12.78
N GLU A 5 36.32 -28.82 13.57
CA GLU A 5 35.63 -30.07 13.21
C GLU A 5 34.11 -29.87 13.18
N LEU A 6 33.56 -29.11 14.13
CA LEU A 6 32.13 -28.81 14.20
C LEU A 6 31.65 -27.98 13.01
N VAL A 7 32.42 -26.96 12.61
CA VAL A 7 32.14 -26.15 11.41
C VAL A 7 32.21 -27.01 10.14
N LYS A 8 33.18 -27.92 10.04
CA LYS A 8 33.26 -28.86 8.90
C LYS A 8 32.03 -29.76 8.80
N GLU A 9 31.53 -30.29 9.91
CA GLU A 9 30.31 -31.09 9.91
C GLU A 9 29.07 -30.26 9.53
N PHE A 10 28.97 -29.02 10.04
CA PHE A 10 27.92 -28.09 9.61
C PHE A 10 27.99 -27.83 8.10
N ASP A 11 29.17 -27.56 7.55
CA ASP A 11 29.35 -27.28 6.13
C ASP A 11 28.95 -28.48 5.24
N LYS A 12 29.26 -29.71 5.66
CA LYS A 12 28.80 -30.92 4.95
C LYS A 12 27.28 -31.01 4.91
N MET A 13 26.61 -30.82 6.04
CA MET A 13 25.14 -30.80 6.09
C MET A 13 24.58 -29.65 5.24
N TRP A 14 25.18 -28.47 5.34
CA TRP A 14 24.80 -27.28 4.59
C TRP A 14 24.82 -27.51 3.08
N THR A 15 25.94 -28.00 2.55
CA THR A 15 26.09 -28.27 1.11
C THR A 15 25.07 -29.28 0.63
N LYS A 16 24.78 -30.33 1.41
CA LYS A 16 23.74 -31.31 1.07
C LYS A 16 22.36 -30.65 0.95
N THR A 17 21.96 -29.88 1.97
CA THR A 17 20.66 -29.17 2.00
C THR A 17 20.52 -28.17 0.85
N VAL A 18 21.57 -27.40 0.54
CA VAL A 18 21.55 -26.44 -0.58
C VAL A 18 21.40 -27.14 -1.92
N ASN A 19 22.10 -28.26 -2.13
CA ASN A 19 22.02 -29.02 -3.38
C ASN A 19 20.62 -29.60 -3.61
N GLU A 20 19.95 -30.09 -2.56
CA GLU A 20 18.56 -30.58 -2.64
C GLU A 20 17.57 -29.46 -3.02
N LEU A 21 17.87 -28.20 -2.68
CA LEU A 21 17.01 -27.04 -2.95
C LEU A 21 17.33 -26.33 -4.28
N SER A 22 18.38 -26.74 -5.00
CA SER A 22 18.82 -26.09 -6.25
C SER A 22 17.74 -26.02 -7.35
N GLY A 23 16.78 -26.95 -7.36
CA GLY A 23 15.65 -26.96 -8.28
C GLY A 23 14.53 -25.94 -7.97
N SER A 24 14.59 -25.26 -6.82
CA SER A 24 13.56 -24.31 -6.36
C SER A 24 13.84 -22.85 -6.72
N LYS A 25 14.87 -22.59 -7.53
CA LYS A 25 15.29 -21.24 -7.91
C LYS A 25 14.21 -20.54 -8.73
N MET A 26 13.80 -19.36 -8.28
CA MET A 26 12.82 -18.55 -8.98
C MET A 26 13.45 -17.87 -10.20
N LYS A 27 12.65 -17.63 -11.25
CA LYS A 27 13.09 -16.97 -12.49
C LYS A 27 12.50 -15.58 -12.58
N VAL A 28 13.32 -14.63 -13.03
CA VAL A 28 12.87 -13.28 -13.38
C VAL A 28 12.25 -13.31 -14.77
N GLU A 29 10.99 -12.92 -14.85
CA GLU A 29 10.21 -12.77 -16.08
C GLU A 29 10.30 -11.34 -16.61
N ASP A 30 10.09 -11.16 -17.91
CA ASP A 30 9.99 -9.84 -18.53
C ASP A 30 8.53 -9.35 -18.48
N ILE A 31 8.25 -8.49 -17.49
CA ILE A 31 6.91 -7.96 -17.25
C ILE A 31 6.47 -7.03 -18.39
N PHE A 32 7.40 -6.45 -19.16
CA PHE A 32 7.06 -5.58 -20.29
C PHE A 32 6.31 -6.33 -21.39
N ASP A 33 6.67 -7.60 -21.64
CA ASP A 33 6.02 -8.40 -22.66
C ASP A 33 4.56 -8.69 -22.30
N SER A 34 4.29 -9.05 -21.04
CA SER A 34 2.92 -9.25 -20.56
C SER A 34 2.10 -7.96 -20.65
N VAL A 35 2.63 -6.85 -20.14
CA VAL A 35 1.96 -5.54 -20.21
C VAL A 35 1.71 -5.13 -21.66
N SER A 36 2.65 -5.39 -22.56
CA SER A 36 2.50 -5.13 -24.00
C SER A 36 1.37 -5.93 -24.62
N HIS A 37 1.27 -7.21 -24.27
CA HIS A 37 0.21 -8.08 -24.74
C HIS A 37 -1.17 -7.58 -24.28
N ARG A 38 -1.31 -7.23 -23.00
CA ARG A 38 -2.57 -6.72 -22.43
C ARG A 38 -2.99 -5.38 -23.03
N LEU A 39 -2.04 -4.46 -23.23
CA LEU A 39 -2.30 -3.18 -23.90
C LEU A 39 -2.78 -3.37 -25.35
N ARG A 40 -2.13 -4.26 -26.12
CA ARG A 40 -2.55 -4.56 -27.49
C ARG A 40 -3.94 -5.18 -27.54
N ALA A 41 -4.25 -6.09 -26.63
CA ALA A 41 -5.58 -6.69 -26.53
C ALA A 41 -6.66 -5.62 -26.28
N ASN A 42 -6.42 -4.70 -25.34
CA ASN A 42 -7.33 -3.60 -25.02
C ASN A 42 -7.57 -2.64 -26.21
N LEU A 43 -6.54 -2.37 -27.01
CA LEU A 43 -6.63 -1.46 -28.17
C LEU A 43 -7.03 -2.15 -29.49
N SER A 44 -7.27 -3.46 -29.48
CA SER A 44 -7.53 -4.25 -30.69
C SER A 44 -8.73 -3.76 -31.52
N THR A 45 -9.73 -3.15 -30.87
CA THR A 45 -10.94 -2.63 -31.50
C THR A 45 -10.76 -1.25 -32.15
N LYS A 46 -9.61 -0.59 -31.95
CA LYS A 46 -9.35 0.80 -32.41
C LYS A 46 -8.74 0.89 -33.82
N GLY A 47 -8.56 -0.24 -34.50
CA GLY A 47 -8.17 -0.30 -35.92
C GLY A 47 -6.66 -0.13 -36.19
N GLY A 48 -6.30 -0.03 -37.48
CA GLY A 48 -4.90 -0.08 -37.94
C GLY A 48 -4.01 1.08 -37.47
N HIS A 49 -4.58 2.27 -37.26
CA HIS A 49 -3.83 3.45 -36.77
C HIS A 49 -3.29 3.24 -35.35
N ALA A 50 -4.10 2.65 -34.45
CA ALA A 50 -3.66 2.32 -33.10
C ALA A 50 -2.53 1.28 -33.11
N ASN A 51 -2.65 0.23 -33.93
CA ASN A 51 -1.60 -0.78 -34.09
C ASN A 51 -0.29 -0.19 -34.63
N TYR A 52 -0.38 0.73 -35.59
CA TYR A 52 0.79 1.44 -36.12
C TYR A 52 1.52 2.23 -35.02
N MET A 53 0.78 2.98 -34.19
CA MET A 53 1.34 3.73 -33.06
C MET A 53 1.96 2.82 -32.00
N LEU A 54 1.35 1.67 -31.71
CA LEU A 54 1.88 0.68 -30.77
C LEU A 54 3.22 0.08 -31.24
N ASN A 55 3.45 -0.01 -32.54
CA ASN A 55 4.69 -0.54 -33.10
C ASN A 55 5.81 0.51 -33.22
N GLN A 56 5.49 1.81 -33.16
CA GLN A 56 6.51 2.85 -33.23
C GLN A 56 7.33 3.00 -31.95
N ASN A 57 6.75 2.68 -30.79
CA ASN A 57 7.37 2.95 -29.50
C ASN A 57 7.31 1.71 -28.61
N SER A 58 8.45 1.29 -28.08
CA SER A 58 8.45 0.27 -27.03
C SER A 58 7.96 0.86 -25.71
N LEU A 59 7.24 0.05 -24.92
CA LEU A 59 6.75 0.46 -23.59
C LEU A 59 7.88 0.97 -22.69
N LYS A 60 9.03 0.31 -22.74
CA LYS A 60 10.24 0.70 -22.00
C LYS A 60 10.68 2.13 -22.31
N GLN A 61 10.59 2.56 -23.57
CA GLN A 61 10.92 3.94 -23.95
C GLN A 61 9.83 4.95 -23.55
N CYS A 62 8.58 4.51 -23.46
CA CYS A 62 7.47 5.35 -23.02
C CYS A 62 7.48 5.60 -21.51
N GLY A 63 7.99 4.65 -20.71
CA GLY A 63 8.14 4.78 -19.26
C GLY A 63 9.37 5.59 -18.81
N VAL A 64 10.52 5.47 -19.48
CA VAL A 64 11.81 6.08 -19.04
C VAL A 64 11.93 7.59 -19.34
N LYS A 65 11.15 8.14 -20.29
CA LYS A 65 11.24 9.57 -20.70
C LYS A 65 10.39 10.53 -19.85
N SER A 66 10.16 10.19 -18.59
CA SER A 66 9.24 10.84 -17.65
C SER A 66 9.93 11.92 -16.81
N THR A 67 10.40 13.00 -17.46
CA THR A 67 10.26 14.32 -16.82
C THR A 67 8.95 14.93 -17.29
N ALA A 68 8.24 15.63 -16.41
CA ALA A 68 6.98 16.30 -16.74
C ALA A 68 7.10 17.20 -17.99
N GLU A 69 8.29 17.78 -18.23
CA GLU A 69 8.62 18.57 -19.43
C GLU A 69 8.80 17.73 -20.72
N GLY A 70 9.32 16.50 -20.63
CA GLY A 70 9.46 15.58 -21.77
C GLY A 70 8.12 14.97 -22.19
N LEU A 71 7.27 14.69 -21.20
CA LEU A 71 5.85 14.35 -21.34
C LEU A 71 5.07 15.42 -22.09
N PHE A 72 5.24 16.68 -21.66
CA PHE A 72 4.59 17.83 -22.25
C PHE A 72 5.02 18.03 -23.71
N LYS A 73 6.32 17.98 -24.05
CA LYS A 73 6.77 18.13 -25.44
C LYS A 73 6.21 17.07 -26.39
N ARG A 74 5.98 15.85 -25.92
CA ARG A 74 5.51 14.74 -26.75
C ARG A 74 3.99 14.73 -26.94
N LEU A 75 3.23 15.10 -25.90
CA LEU A 75 1.77 15.27 -25.98
C LEU A 75 1.37 16.63 -26.58
N ALA A 76 2.19 17.68 -26.41
CA ALA A 76 1.95 19.05 -26.93
C ALA A 76 1.75 19.12 -28.44
N GLY A 77 2.45 18.25 -29.20
CA GLY A 77 2.32 18.14 -30.65
C GLY A 77 1.06 17.41 -31.12
N LEU A 78 0.33 16.77 -30.20
CA LEU A 78 -0.84 15.94 -30.48
C LEU A 78 -2.16 16.58 -30.03
N PHE A 79 -2.11 17.64 -29.20
CA PHE A 79 -3.31 18.37 -28.80
C PHE A 79 -3.84 19.28 -29.92
N SER A 80 -5.16 19.42 -29.99
CA SER A 80 -5.83 20.29 -30.98
C SER A 80 -5.29 21.73 -30.96
N ALA A 81 -5.31 22.42 -32.10
CA ALA A 81 -4.71 23.75 -32.27
C ALA A 81 -5.33 24.87 -31.39
N GLN A 82 -6.47 24.62 -30.74
CA GLN A 82 -7.21 25.60 -29.97
C GLN A 82 -6.83 25.56 -28.47
N SER A 83 -6.40 26.69 -27.92
CA SER A 83 -5.80 26.80 -26.57
C SER A 83 -6.65 26.24 -25.43
N HIS A 84 -7.98 26.44 -25.47
CA HIS A 84 -8.89 25.96 -24.44
C HIS A 84 -9.03 24.44 -24.41
N THR A 85 -9.02 23.78 -25.57
CA THR A 85 -9.09 22.32 -25.67
C THR A 85 -7.81 21.66 -25.17
N LYS A 86 -6.64 22.31 -25.37
CA LYS A 86 -5.36 21.82 -24.82
C LYS A 86 -5.36 21.77 -23.28
N ALA A 87 -5.85 22.83 -22.63
CA ALA A 87 -5.88 22.89 -21.16
C ALA A 87 -6.79 21.82 -20.55
N VAL A 88 -7.93 21.54 -21.18
CA VAL A 88 -8.87 20.49 -20.74
C VAL A 88 -8.29 19.09 -20.98
N GLN A 89 -7.65 18.85 -22.13
CA GLN A 89 -6.98 17.58 -22.42
C GLN A 89 -5.84 17.31 -21.43
N GLN A 90 -5.07 18.35 -21.07
CA GLN A 90 -4.00 18.28 -20.07
C GLN A 90 -4.55 17.96 -18.67
N ALA A 91 -5.55 18.70 -18.19
CA ALA A 91 -6.13 18.45 -16.88
C ALA A 91 -6.71 17.02 -16.76
N ALA A 92 -7.33 16.53 -17.84
CA ALA A 92 -7.84 15.17 -17.92
C ALA A 92 -6.72 14.11 -17.91
N SER A 93 -5.64 14.30 -18.68
CA SER A 93 -4.51 13.36 -18.66
C SER A 93 -3.87 13.30 -17.28
N ASP A 94 -3.66 14.46 -16.66
CA ASP A 94 -3.00 14.55 -15.35
C ASP A 94 -3.82 13.83 -14.28
N SER A 95 -5.15 13.98 -14.31
CA SER A 95 -6.05 13.23 -13.42
C SER A 95 -6.01 11.72 -13.63
N ILE A 96 -6.01 11.26 -14.90
CA ILE A 96 -5.95 9.82 -15.21
C ILE A 96 -4.60 9.24 -14.78
N ILE A 97 -3.50 9.93 -15.06
CA ILE A 97 -2.15 9.53 -14.65
C ILE A 97 -2.07 9.46 -13.13
N ALA A 98 -2.57 10.46 -12.41
CA ALA A 98 -2.57 10.47 -10.96
C ALA A 98 -3.37 9.30 -10.37
N ALA A 99 -4.56 9.01 -10.91
CA ALA A 99 -5.37 7.88 -10.48
C ALA A 99 -4.67 6.54 -10.73
N CYS A 100 -4.06 6.34 -11.89
CA CYS A 100 -3.33 5.11 -12.20
C CYS A 100 -2.06 4.97 -11.36
N SER A 101 -1.35 6.07 -11.11
CA SER A 101 -0.17 6.08 -10.23
C SER A 101 -0.51 5.68 -8.79
N GLN A 102 -1.70 6.09 -8.31
CA GLN A 102 -2.21 5.68 -7.01
C GLN A 102 -2.49 4.16 -6.96
N ILE A 103 -3.14 3.60 -7.99
CA ILE A 103 -3.37 2.15 -8.10
C ILE A 103 -2.05 1.38 -8.06
N VAL A 104 -1.05 1.82 -8.85
CA VAL A 104 0.27 1.18 -8.85
C VAL A 104 0.95 1.26 -7.47
N SER A 105 0.84 2.40 -6.78
CA SER A 105 1.36 2.58 -5.43
C SER A 105 0.69 1.62 -4.43
N GLU A 106 -0.63 1.48 -4.48
CA GLU A 106 -1.39 0.57 -3.63
C GLU A 106 -1.07 -0.90 -3.90
N ILE A 107 -0.85 -1.28 -5.17
CA ILE A 107 -0.40 -2.62 -5.54
C ILE A 107 1.00 -2.89 -4.98
N LYS A 108 1.95 -1.95 -5.15
CA LYS A 108 3.34 -2.10 -4.66
C LYS A 108 3.40 -2.30 -3.14
N LYS A 109 2.48 -1.71 -2.38
CA LYS A 109 2.39 -1.89 -0.91
C LYS A 109 2.03 -3.32 -0.49
N LYS A 110 1.37 -4.10 -1.34
CA LYS A 110 0.95 -5.48 -1.00
C LYS A 110 2.12 -6.46 -0.88
N LYS A 111 3.33 -6.09 -1.37
CA LYS A 111 4.55 -6.92 -1.38
C LYS A 111 4.33 -8.32 -1.99
N SER A 112 3.40 -8.43 -2.93
CA SER A 112 3.13 -9.63 -3.71
C SER A 112 3.85 -9.57 -5.04
N ASP A 113 3.96 -10.72 -5.71
CA ASP A 113 4.46 -10.78 -7.07
C ASP A 113 3.50 -10.09 -8.07
N TYR A 114 4.01 -9.82 -9.28
CA TYR A 114 3.21 -9.28 -10.37
C TYR A 114 2.11 -10.25 -10.83
N CYS A 115 0.97 -9.68 -11.20
CA CYS A 115 -0.15 -10.39 -11.81
C CYS A 115 -0.76 -9.53 -12.93
N ASP A 116 -1.10 -10.15 -14.06
CA ASP A 116 -1.73 -9.47 -15.21
C ASP A 116 -3.01 -8.70 -14.84
N ALA A 117 -3.74 -9.14 -13.82
CA ALA A 117 -4.94 -8.44 -13.33
C ALA A 117 -4.64 -6.97 -12.94
N TYR A 118 -3.41 -6.67 -12.51
CA TYR A 118 -2.98 -5.32 -12.13
C TYR A 118 -2.95 -4.36 -13.32
N ILE A 119 -2.47 -4.81 -14.48
CA ILE A 119 -2.47 -3.95 -15.67
C ILE A 119 -3.87 -3.85 -16.28
N GLU A 120 -4.69 -4.90 -16.17
CA GLU A 120 -6.09 -4.85 -16.57
C GLU A 120 -6.89 -3.83 -15.74
N GLU A 121 -6.68 -3.77 -14.43
CA GLU A 121 -7.27 -2.75 -13.55
C GLU A 121 -6.90 -1.33 -13.99
N ILE A 122 -5.63 -1.09 -14.32
CA ILE A 122 -5.15 0.21 -14.83
C ILE A 122 -5.83 0.56 -16.16
N LEU A 123 -5.86 -0.38 -17.12
CA LEU A 123 -6.47 -0.16 -18.43
C LEU A 123 -7.97 0.14 -18.32
N ASN A 124 -8.70 -0.61 -17.48
CA ASN A 124 -10.11 -0.38 -17.21
C ASN A 124 -10.35 1.00 -16.59
N THR A 125 -9.49 1.43 -15.67
CA THR A 125 -9.55 2.75 -15.05
C THR A 125 -9.36 3.87 -16.07
N ILE A 126 -8.41 3.70 -16.99
CA ILE A 126 -8.17 4.65 -18.10
C ILE A 126 -9.43 4.73 -18.97
N ASP A 127 -9.98 3.58 -19.39
CA ASP A 127 -11.15 3.52 -20.25
C ASP A 127 -12.38 4.18 -19.63
N GLU A 128 -12.68 3.89 -18.36
CA GLU A 128 -13.80 4.51 -17.64
C GLU A 128 -13.63 6.04 -17.57
N LYS A 129 -12.44 6.53 -17.23
CA LYS A 129 -12.19 7.98 -17.12
C LYS A 129 -12.21 8.69 -18.47
N LEU A 130 -11.75 8.05 -19.55
CA LEU A 130 -11.84 8.59 -20.90
C LEU A 130 -13.29 8.66 -21.40
N GLN A 131 -14.10 7.63 -21.16
CA GLN A 131 -15.52 7.61 -21.51
C GLN A 131 -16.29 8.74 -20.80
N ASN A 132 -15.97 8.99 -19.53
CA ASN A 132 -16.56 10.07 -18.75
C ASN A 132 -16.08 11.48 -19.18
N ASN A 133 -15.10 11.58 -20.07
CA ASN A 133 -14.58 12.86 -20.57
C ASN A 133 -14.71 12.99 -22.10
N PRO A 134 -15.92 13.32 -22.62
CA PRO A 134 -16.21 13.32 -24.05
C PRO A 134 -15.43 14.35 -24.88
N ILE A 135 -14.80 15.35 -24.24
CA ILE A 135 -13.91 16.32 -24.88
C ILE A 135 -12.60 15.65 -25.31
N VAL A 136 -12.20 14.58 -24.62
CA VAL A 136 -10.88 13.94 -24.74
C VAL A 136 -10.99 12.53 -25.33
N GLY A 137 -12.02 11.76 -24.99
CA GLY A 137 -12.16 10.34 -25.36
C GLY A 137 -12.44 10.02 -26.84
N LYS A 138 -12.48 11.02 -27.74
CA LYS A 138 -12.70 10.79 -29.19
C LYS A 138 -11.42 10.77 -30.01
N ASP A 139 -10.30 11.20 -29.44
CA ASP A 139 -9.01 11.25 -30.14
C ASP A 139 -8.24 9.94 -29.91
N ILE A 140 -8.21 9.08 -30.94
CA ILE A 140 -7.49 7.80 -30.92
C ILE A 140 -6.00 8.00 -30.65
N THR A 141 -5.40 9.07 -31.17
CA THR A 141 -3.97 9.35 -31.02
C THR A 141 -3.65 9.71 -29.57
N PHE A 142 -4.52 10.51 -28.96
CA PHE A 142 -4.44 10.84 -27.53
C PHE A 142 -4.62 9.59 -26.66
N GLU A 143 -5.67 8.79 -26.90
CA GLU A 143 -5.97 7.57 -26.13
C GLU A 143 -4.80 6.58 -26.15
N VAL A 144 -4.28 6.26 -27.35
CA VAL A 144 -3.17 5.32 -27.50
C VAL A 144 -1.92 5.83 -26.81
N SER A 145 -1.60 7.12 -26.96
CA SER A 145 -0.42 7.74 -26.34
C SER A 145 -0.50 7.73 -24.82
N LEU A 146 -1.67 8.05 -24.26
CA LEU A 146 -1.90 8.05 -22.81
C LEU A 146 -1.77 6.63 -22.25
N LYS A 147 -2.41 5.64 -22.88
CA LYS A 147 -2.31 4.23 -22.47
C LYS A 147 -0.88 3.71 -22.56
N GLN A 148 -0.16 3.99 -23.65
CA GLN A 148 1.26 3.62 -23.79
C GLN A 148 2.13 4.22 -22.70
N HIS A 149 1.89 5.47 -22.33
CA HIS A 149 2.64 6.14 -21.27
C HIS A 149 2.39 5.48 -19.91
N ILE A 150 1.13 5.37 -19.50
CA ILE A 150 0.76 4.82 -18.19
C ILE A 150 1.19 3.35 -18.09
N CYS A 151 0.96 2.54 -19.13
CA CYS A 151 1.40 1.15 -19.14
C CYS A 151 2.93 1.04 -19.11
N GLY A 152 3.64 1.95 -19.76
CA GLY A 152 5.11 1.98 -19.74
C GLY A 152 5.66 2.28 -18.33
N ASP A 153 5.09 3.26 -17.63
CA ASP A 153 5.45 3.58 -16.24
C ASP A 153 5.08 2.44 -15.28
N ALA A 154 3.87 1.88 -15.42
CA ALA A 154 3.42 0.75 -14.62
C ALA A 154 4.33 -0.49 -14.82
N ALA A 155 4.71 -0.80 -16.07
CA ALA A 155 5.60 -1.93 -16.38
C ALA A 155 6.97 -1.79 -15.70
N ILE A 156 7.56 -0.60 -15.65
CA ILE A 156 8.81 -0.35 -14.92
C ILE A 156 8.65 -0.72 -13.44
N ARG A 157 7.60 -0.19 -12.80
CA ARG A 157 7.35 -0.40 -11.37
C ARG A 157 6.99 -1.85 -11.04
N PHE A 158 6.27 -2.53 -11.93
CA PHE A 158 5.91 -3.93 -11.76
C PHE A 158 7.10 -4.87 -12.01
N GLN A 159 8.01 -4.52 -12.92
CA GLN A 159 9.28 -5.24 -13.08
C GLN A 159 10.11 -5.15 -11.78
N GLU A 160 10.26 -3.96 -11.21
CA GLU A 160 10.93 -3.79 -9.91
C GLU A 160 10.27 -4.63 -8.81
N MET A 161 8.94 -4.60 -8.74
CA MET A 161 8.18 -5.37 -7.76
C MET A 161 8.39 -6.89 -7.91
N HIS A 162 8.41 -7.41 -9.13
CA HIS A 162 8.68 -8.81 -9.43
C HIS A 162 10.11 -9.22 -9.04
N GLU A 163 11.10 -8.40 -9.37
CA GLU A 163 12.50 -8.63 -9.01
C GLU A 163 12.73 -8.58 -7.49
N ASP A 164 12.08 -7.63 -6.81
CA ASP A 164 12.09 -7.51 -5.35
C ASP A 164 11.46 -8.74 -4.70
N PHE A 165 10.31 -9.20 -5.21
CA PHE A 165 9.62 -10.39 -4.71
C PHE A 165 10.51 -11.64 -4.83
N ILE A 166 11.13 -11.86 -5.98
CA ILE A 166 12.07 -12.96 -6.19
C ILE A 166 13.26 -12.84 -5.23
N ARG A 167 13.83 -11.64 -5.08
CA ARG A 167 14.96 -11.41 -4.18
C ARG A 167 14.63 -11.81 -2.74
N GLU A 168 13.43 -11.47 -2.27
CA GLU A 168 13.02 -11.71 -0.89
C GLU A 168 12.51 -13.13 -0.63
N ASN A 169 12.06 -13.83 -1.67
CA ASN A 169 11.40 -15.14 -1.54
C ASN A 169 12.16 -16.30 -2.18
N ASP A 170 13.24 -16.05 -2.94
CA ASP A 170 14.04 -17.12 -3.54
C ASP A 170 14.64 -18.02 -2.45
N PRO A 171 14.22 -19.30 -2.36
CA PRO A 171 14.61 -20.17 -1.24
C PRO A 171 16.12 -20.39 -1.16
N HIS A 172 16.77 -20.50 -2.32
CA HIS A 172 18.21 -20.73 -2.39
C HIS A 172 19.00 -19.51 -1.87
N ARG A 173 18.61 -18.31 -2.28
CA ARG A 173 19.19 -17.05 -1.80
C ARG A 173 18.96 -16.87 -0.31
N ARG A 174 17.72 -17.04 0.15
CA ARG A 174 17.36 -16.87 1.58
C ARG A 174 18.09 -17.87 2.46
N LEU A 175 18.24 -19.11 2.01
CA LEU A 175 19.07 -20.09 2.71
C LEU A 175 20.52 -19.60 2.76
N SER A 176 21.11 -19.26 1.61
CA SER A 176 22.50 -18.81 1.50
C SER A 176 22.83 -17.62 2.42
N GLU A 177 21.97 -16.59 2.45
CA GLU A 177 22.13 -15.39 3.30
C GLU A 177 22.09 -15.72 4.81
N ASN A 178 21.43 -16.80 5.21
CA ASN A 178 21.28 -17.18 6.62
C ASN A 178 22.32 -18.22 7.10
N LYS A 179 23.30 -18.61 6.26
CA LYS A 179 24.30 -19.65 6.60
C LYS A 179 24.96 -19.43 7.95
N GLU A 180 25.48 -18.22 8.18
CA GLU A 180 26.19 -17.88 9.42
C GLU A 180 25.26 -17.95 10.65
N THR A 181 24.02 -17.50 10.51
CA THR A 181 23.01 -17.57 11.58
C THR A 181 22.70 -19.02 11.94
N PHE A 182 22.53 -19.89 10.94
CA PHE A 182 22.35 -21.33 11.17
C PHE A 182 23.58 -21.97 11.80
N CYS A 183 24.79 -21.59 11.37
CA CYS A 183 26.04 -22.09 11.96
C CYS A 183 26.18 -21.68 13.43
N SER A 184 25.92 -20.40 13.75
CA SER A 184 25.91 -19.91 15.13
C SER A 184 24.90 -20.66 15.99
N ARG A 185 23.66 -20.86 15.50
CA ARG A 185 22.64 -21.64 16.21
C ARG A 185 23.07 -23.09 16.41
N PHE A 186 23.72 -23.70 15.43
CA PHE A 186 24.25 -25.06 15.54
C PHE A 186 25.33 -25.16 16.62
N LYS A 187 26.26 -24.21 16.69
CA LYS A 187 27.28 -24.11 17.75
C LYS A 187 26.64 -23.92 19.13
N ASP A 188 25.68 -23.02 19.22
CA ASP A 188 24.96 -22.70 20.47
C ASP A 188 24.32 -23.94 21.09
N VAL A 189 23.71 -24.81 20.26
CA VAL A 189 23.17 -26.11 20.69
C VAL A 189 24.26 -27.06 21.12
N PHE A 190 25.31 -27.19 20.32
CA PHE A 190 26.39 -28.13 20.58
C PHE A 190 27.10 -27.85 21.92
N TYR A 191 27.32 -26.56 22.22
CA TYR A 191 27.99 -26.13 23.44
C TYR A 191 27.04 -25.92 24.63
N ASN A 192 25.73 -26.15 24.49
CA ASN A 192 24.71 -25.89 25.52
C ASN A 192 24.81 -24.46 26.11
N VAL A 193 25.11 -23.47 25.26
CA VAL A 193 25.17 -22.06 25.69
C VAL A 193 23.81 -21.66 26.23
N ASP A 194 23.78 -20.86 27.30
CA ASP A 194 22.52 -20.31 27.82
C ASP A 194 21.86 -19.38 26.79
N GLN A 195 20.86 -19.91 26.08
CA GLN A 195 20.12 -19.20 25.03
C GLN A 195 18.97 -18.35 25.57
N ARG A 196 18.74 -18.26 26.89
CA ARG A 196 17.50 -17.69 27.46
C ARG A 196 17.27 -16.23 27.09
N GLN A 197 18.28 -15.39 27.28
CA GLN A 197 18.22 -13.96 26.95
C GLN A 197 18.01 -13.78 25.45
N LYS A 198 18.89 -14.39 24.64
CA LYS A 198 18.84 -14.35 23.18
C LYS A 198 17.50 -14.85 22.62
N LYS A 199 16.86 -15.82 23.26
CA LYS A 199 15.54 -16.33 22.87
C LYS A 199 14.41 -15.38 23.23
N ALA A 200 14.44 -14.77 24.42
CA ALA A 200 13.47 -13.75 24.78
C ALA A 200 13.56 -12.54 23.83
N GLU A 201 14.77 -12.12 23.49
CA GLU A 201 15.05 -11.09 22.48
C GLU A 201 14.55 -11.52 21.09
N GLU A 202 14.91 -12.72 20.61
CA GLU A 202 14.46 -13.24 19.31
C GLU A 202 12.92 -13.29 19.20
N PHE A 203 12.23 -13.76 20.24
CA PHE A 203 10.76 -13.80 20.23
C PHE A 203 10.17 -12.38 20.24
N THR A 204 10.77 -11.47 21.02
CA THR A 204 10.31 -10.08 21.07
C THR A 204 10.52 -9.39 19.72
N ASP A 205 11.73 -9.43 19.16
CA ASP A 205 12.08 -8.68 17.95
C ASP A 205 11.49 -9.27 16.67
N ARG A 206 11.38 -10.61 16.58
CA ARG A 206 10.92 -11.27 15.35
C ARG A 206 9.42 -11.55 15.35
N CYS A 207 8.78 -11.63 16.51
CA CYS A 207 7.37 -12.01 16.61
C CYS A 207 6.51 -10.89 17.21
N LEU A 208 6.80 -10.45 18.44
CA LEU A 208 5.94 -9.50 19.16
C LEU A 208 6.03 -8.09 18.57
N LYS A 209 7.24 -7.56 18.38
CA LYS A 209 7.47 -6.19 17.91
C LYS A 209 6.80 -5.93 16.54
N PRO A 210 6.97 -6.78 15.51
CA PRO A 210 6.28 -6.59 14.24
C PRO A 210 4.75 -6.67 14.38
N ALA A 211 4.25 -7.59 15.22
CA ALA A 211 2.81 -7.73 15.44
C ALA A 211 2.20 -6.50 16.15
N VAL A 212 2.95 -5.89 17.09
CA VAL A 212 2.55 -4.64 17.76
C VAL A 212 2.58 -3.47 16.79
N GLU A 213 3.64 -3.33 15.97
CA GLU A 213 3.73 -2.28 14.95
C GLU A 213 2.58 -2.38 13.93
N ASP A 214 2.29 -3.58 13.44
CA ASP A 214 1.18 -3.86 12.52
C ASP A 214 -0.18 -3.51 13.15
N PHE A 215 -0.43 -3.93 14.39
CA PHE A 215 -1.67 -3.60 15.11
C PHE A 215 -1.86 -2.09 15.29
N VAL A 216 -0.81 -1.38 15.71
CA VAL A 216 -0.86 0.08 15.89
C VAL A 216 -1.19 0.74 14.55
N ASN A 217 -0.45 0.40 13.47
CA ASN A 217 -0.70 0.95 12.13
C ASN A 217 -2.13 0.69 11.63
N ARG A 218 -2.66 -0.53 11.83
CA ARG A 218 -4.05 -0.88 11.48
C ARG A 218 -5.09 -0.04 12.21
N SER A 219 -4.79 0.34 13.44
CA SER A 219 -5.72 1.05 14.31
C SER A 219 -5.73 2.57 14.06
N LEU A 220 -4.64 3.13 13.54
CA LEU A 220 -4.50 4.57 13.32
C LEU A 220 -5.43 5.12 12.24
N GLY A 221 -5.64 4.38 11.14
CA GLY A 221 -6.56 4.81 10.07
C GLY A 221 -7.97 5.10 10.58
N PRO A 222 -8.64 4.14 11.24
CA PRO A 222 -9.93 4.35 11.89
C PRO A 222 -9.96 5.51 12.91
N ASP A 223 -8.93 5.66 13.73
CA ASP A 223 -8.86 6.74 14.72
C ASP A 223 -8.79 8.12 14.06
N ILE A 224 -7.95 8.27 13.03
CA ILE A 224 -7.85 9.51 12.26
C ILE A 224 -9.20 9.85 11.62
N ILE A 225 -9.86 8.87 10.99
CA ILE A 225 -11.18 9.06 10.39
C ILE A 225 -12.20 9.51 11.45
N GLY A 226 -12.21 8.84 12.61
CA GLY A 226 -13.09 9.16 13.73
C GLY A 226 -12.88 10.58 14.24
N GLU A 227 -11.63 10.95 14.50
CA GLU A 227 -11.25 12.28 14.98
C GLU A 227 -11.62 13.37 13.98
N MET A 228 -11.33 13.20 12.68
CA MET A 228 -11.70 14.17 11.66
C MET A 228 -13.22 14.42 11.67
N LYS A 229 -14.04 13.37 11.76
CA LYS A 229 -15.51 13.46 11.79
C LYS A 229 -16.08 14.15 13.03
N THR A 230 -15.31 14.35 14.10
CA THR A 230 -15.79 15.06 15.30
C THR A 230 -15.95 16.57 15.09
N SER A 231 -15.36 17.13 14.03
CA SER A 231 -15.26 18.57 13.81
C SER A 231 -15.63 18.98 12.38
N GLN A 232 -15.91 20.27 12.20
CA GLN A 232 -16.04 20.82 10.85
C GLN A 232 -14.67 20.84 10.17
N PRO A 233 -14.60 20.55 8.85
CA PRO A 233 -15.73 20.41 7.92
C PRO A 233 -16.27 18.98 7.75
N PHE A 234 -15.71 17.98 8.43
CA PHE A 234 -15.97 16.56 8.16
C PHE A 234 -17.17 15.96 8.92
N SER A 235 -17.81 16.73 9.79
CA SER A 235 -18.97 16.26 10.56
C SER A 235 -20.17 15.87 9.70
N THR A 236 -20.38 16.56 8.57
CA THR A 236 -21.49 16.30 7.65
C THR A 236 -21.06 16.57 6.20
N ARG A 237 -21.71 15.90 5.25
CA ARG A 237 -21.51 16.14 3.81
C ARG A 237 -21.70 17.60 3.42
N MET A 238 -22.79 18.22 3.89
CA MET A 238 -23.11 19.61 3.55
C MET A 238 -22.03 20.58 4.02
N SER A 239 -21.49 20.36 5.23
CA SER A 239 -20.39 21.19 5.73
C SER A 239 -19.12 21.01 4.92
N LEU A 240 -18.78 19.77 4.57
CA LEU A 240 -17.61 19.51 3.72
C LEU A 240 -17.73 20.19 2.37
N GLN A 241 -18.87 20.06 1.70
CA GLN A 241 -19.11 20.71 0.41
C GLN A 241 -19.05 22.24 0.52
N TYR A 242 -19.68 22.81 1.56
CA TYR A 242 -19.64 24.25 1.80
C TYR A 242 -18.21 24.75 2.02
N SER A 243 -17.44 24.12 2.90
CA SER A 243 -16.06 24.52 3.18
C SER A 243 -15.14 24.33 1.98
N LEU A 244 -15.32 23.27 1.19
CA LEU A 244 -14.56 23.05 -0.04
C LEU A 244 -14.81 24.16 -1.07
N LEU A 245 -16.07 24.51 -1.30
CA LEU A 245 -16.43 25.58 -2.25
C LEU A 245 -15.98 26.96 -1.76
N LEU A 246 -16.06 27.21 -0.45
CA LEU A 246 -15.57 28.44 0.16
C LEU A 246 -14.05 28.58 0.02
N ASP A 247 -13.30 27.51 0.26
CA ASP A 247 -11.85 27.44 0.05
C ASP A 247 -11.48 27.70 -1.41
N LEU A 248 -12.14 27.01 -2.35
CA LEU A 248 -11.93 27.19 -3.79
C LEU A 248 -12.20 28.64 -4.23
N THR A 249 -13.29 29.24 -3.74
CA THR A 249 -13.65 30.63 -4.06
C THR A 249 -12.65 31.63 -3.48
N SER A 250 -12.10 31.32 -2.30
CA SER A 250 -11.14 32.19 -1.61
C SER A 250 -9.75 32.17 -2.24
N LYS A 251 -9.36 31.07 -2.90
CA LYS A 251 -8.10 30.99 -3.65
C LYS A 251 -8.10 31.86 -4.92
N ASP A 252 -9.27 32.04 -5.53
CA ASP A 252 -9.48 32.81 -6.77
C ASP A 252 -8.46 32.50 -7.89
N ASP A 253 -8.08 31.23 -8.04
CA ASP A 253 -7.10 30.78 -9.03
C ASP A 253 -7.75 29.91 -10.11
N PHE A 254 -7.56 30.31 -11.38
CA PHE A 254 -8.15 29.63 -12.52
C PHE A 254 -7.76 28.14 -12.63
N LYS A 255 -6.54 27.76 -12.26
CA LYS A 255 -6.08 26.37 -12.34
C LYS A 255 -6.76 25.51 -11.27
N GLU A 256 -6.99 26.06 -10.08
CA GLU A 256 -7.74 25.38 -9.03
C GLU A 256 -9.19 25.10 -9.47
N TYR A 257 -9.86 26.09 -10.09
CA TYR A 257 -11.20 25.88 -10.66
C TYR A 257 -11.18 24.81 -11.76
N LEU A 258 -10.20 24.85 -12.66
CA LEU A 258 -10.07 23.87 -13.72
C LEU A 258 -9.84 22.46 -13.15
N SER A 259 -8.98 22.32 -12.14
CA SER A 259 -8.72 21.06 -11.45
C SER A 259 -9.98 20.53 -10.75
N PHE A 260 -10.71 21.40 -10.05
CA PHE A 260 -11.99 21.04 -9.42
C PHE A 260 -13.02 20.53 -10.44
N ILE A 261 -13.15 21.18 -11.60
CA ILE A 261 -14.15 20.85 -12.62
C ILE A 261 -13.76 19.60 -13.42
N CYS A 262 -12.50 19.50 -13.84
CA CYS A 262 -12.02 18.42 -14.70
C CYS A 262 -11.61 17.16 -13.91
N SER A 263 -11.28 17.33 -12.63
CA SER A 263 -10.61 16.32 -11.80
C SER A 263 -11.17 16.31 -10.37
N TYR A 264 -12.50 16.47 -10.23
CA TYR A 264 -13.19 16.65 -8.95
C TYR A 264 -12.75 15.69 -7.85
N GLU A 265 -12.75 14.38 -8.13
CA GLU A 265 -12.34 13.36 -7.15
C GLU A 265 -10.91 13.59 -6.65
N THR A 266 -9.96 13.80 -7.58
CA THR A 266 -8.55 14.04 -7.25
C THR A 266 -8.40 15.31 -6.42
N TYR A 267 -9.02 16.41 -6.85
CA TYR A 267 -8.98 17.69 -6.16
C TYR A 267 -9.51 17.59 -4.73
N VAL A 268 -10.68 16.98 -4.54
CA VAL A 268 -11.28 16.86 -3.21
C VAL A 268 -10.44 15.94 -2.33
N LYS A 269 -9.93 14.83 -2.86
CA LYS A 269 -9.03 13.95 -2.10
C LYS A 269 -7.80 14.71 -1.64
N GLU A 270 -7.13 15.46 -2.50
CA GLU A 270 -5.96 16.27 -2.12
C GLU A 270 -6.31 17.30 -1.04
N TRP A 271 -7.44 17.97 -1.17
CA TRP A 271 -7.94 18.90 -0.15
C TRP A 271 -8.18 18.21 1.20
N ILE A 272 -8.80 17.02 1.21
CA ILE A 272 -9.02 16.22 2.42
C ILE A 272 -7.67 15.86 3.06
N LEU A 273 -6.70 15.41 2.27
CA LEU A 273 -5.37 15.05 2.75
C LEU A 273 -4.69 16.25 3.43
N ASN A 274 -4.74 17.42 2.81
CA ASN A 274 -4.19 18.65 3.38
C ASN A 274 -4.83 18.99 4.72
N LYS A 275 -6.15 18.82 4.86
CA LYS A 275 -6.86 19.04 6.12
C LYS A 275 -6.52 18.02 7.20
N ILE A 276 -6.27 16.76 6.84
CA ILE A 276 -5.77 15.75 7.78
C ILE A 276 -4.37 16.15 8.27
N VAL A 277 -3.46 16.49 7.36
CA VAL A 277 -2.09 16.92 7.69
C VAL A 277 -2.10 18.16 8.59
N GLU A 278 -2.99 19.12 8.33
CA GLU A 278 -3.17 20.31 9.17
C GLU A 278 -3.66 19.92 10.59
N ARG A 279 -4.69 19.07 10.69
CA ARG A 279 -5.25 18.64 11.99
C ARG A 279 -4.23 17.86 12.82
N PHE A 280 -3.39 17.07 12.17
CA PHE A 280 -2.41 16.17 12.79
C PHE A 280 -0.98 16.66 12.64
N SER A 281 -0.77 17.97 12.49
CA SER A 281 0.56 18.57 12.35
C SER A 281 1.46 18.30 13.57
N ASN A 282 0.85 18.11 14.74
CA ASN A 282 1.52 17.77 15.99
C ASN A 282 1.69 16.25 16.18
N GLY A 283 1.38 15.44 15.16
CA GLY A 283 1.47 13.98 15.17
C GLY A 283 0.22 13.28 15.72
N THR A 284 0.25 11.95 15.67
CA THR A 284 -0.80 11.05 16.17
C THR A 284 -0.42 10.34 17.47
N THR A 285 0.60 10.83 18.16
CA THR A 285 1.24 10.15 19.30
C THR A 285 0.25 9.73 20.39
N MET A 286 -0.82 10.52 20.62
CA MET A 286 -1.88 10.15 21.55
C MET A 286 -2.57 8.82 21.19
N PHE A 287 -2.86 8.59 19.91
CA PHE A 287 -3.48 7.35 19.44
C PHE A 287 -2.49 6.19 19.44
N GLU A 288 -1.27 6.44 18.98
CA GLU A 288 -0.18 5.45 18.98
C GLU A 288 0.10 4.93 20.40
N ASP A 289 0.27 5.86 21.36
CA ASP A 289 0.51 5.53 22.77
C ASP A 289 -0.64 4.74 23.37
N LYS A 290 -1.89 5.11 23.07
CA LYS A 290 -3.08 4.42 23.56
C LYS A 290 -3.09 2.95 23.08
N HIS A 291 -2.83 2.72 21.80
CA HIS A 291 -2.83 1.37 21.22
C HIS A 291 -1.62 0.57 21.67
N LEU A 292 -0.44 1.17 21.74
CA LEU A 292 0.77 0.55 22.26
C LEU A 292 0.54 0.09 23.71
N GLN A 293 0.03 0.97 24.58
CA GLN A 293 -0.30 0.61 25.97
C GLN A 293 -1.30 -0.53 26.06
N SER A 294 -2.33 -0.52 25.20
CA SER A 294 -3.30 -1.60 25.10
C SER A 294 -2.63 -2.93 24.74
N CYS A 295 -1.66 -2.93 23.81
CA CYS A 295 -0.91 -4.11 23.39
C CYS A 295 0.02 -4.62 24.48
N ILE A 296 0.84 -3.74 25.08
CA ILE A 296 1.77 -4.10 26.14
C ILE A 296 1.02 -4.70 27.34
N ARG A 297 -0.15 -4.17 27.69
CA ARG A 297 -1.01 -4.76 28.72
C ARG A 297 -1.45 -6.17 28.36
N SER A 298 -1.90 -6.39 27.12
CA SER A 298 -2.30 -7.73 26.65
C SER A 298 -1.13 -8.71 26.65
N ILE A 299 0.06 -8.30 26.20
CA ILE A 299 1.27 -9.14 26.22
C ILE A 299 1.64 -9.51 27.65
N ASN A 300 1.69 -8.54 28.57
CA ASN A 300 2.00 -8.82 29.97
C ASN A 300 0.97 -9.75 30.62
N ASN A 301 -0.32 -9.57 30.33
CA ASN A 301 -1.36 -10.48 30.81
C ASN A 301 -1.18 -11.91 30.27
N ALA A 302 -0.86 -12.06 28.97
CA ALA A 302 -0.59 -13.35 28.35
C ALA A 302 0.63 -14.05 28.99
N ILE A 303 1.71 -13.30 29.23
CA ILE A 303 2.91 -13.80 29.94
C ILE A 303 2.55 -14.28 31.34
N GLN A 304 1.73 -13.52 32.10
CA GLN A 304 1.32 -13.91 33.45
C GLN A 304 0.44 -15.16 33.44
N LYS A 305 -0.50 -15.28 32.49
CA LYS A 305 -1.32 -16.48 32.36
C LYS A 305 -0.48 -17.71 32.02
N ALA A 306 0.45 -17.58 31.07
CA ALA A 306 1.37 -18.65 30.73
C ALA A 306 2.27 -19.07 31.92
N LYS A 307 2.64 -18.14 32.82
CA LYS A 307 3.32 -18.47 34.09
C LYS A 307 2.42 -19.32 35.01
N THR A 308 1.13 -19.00 35.11
CA THR A 308 0.20 -19.71 36.01
C THR A 308 -0.18 -21.11 35.54
N GLU A 309 -0.24 -21.35 34.23
CA GLU A 309 -0.66 -22.64 33.65
C GLU A 309 0.42 -23.74 33.72
N LYS A 310 1.62 -23.43 34.24
CA LYS A 310 2.76 -24.36 34.37
C LYS A 310 3.03 -25.15 33.08
N SER A 311 3.42 -24.44 32.02
CA SER A 311 3.86 -25.05 30.77
C SER A 311 5.13 -25.89 30.96
N ASP A 312 5.14 -27.12 30.45
CA ASP A 312 6.26 -28.06 30.63
C ASP A 312 7.61 -27.58 30.07
N ASN A 313 7.60 -26.66 29.10
CA ASN A 313 8.80 -26.10 28.49
C ASN A 313 8.53 -24.72 27.85
N VAL A 314 9.57 -24.05 27.36
CA VAL A 314 9.45 -22.72 26.73
C VAL A 314 8.58 -22.73 25.47
N LYS A 315 8.54 -23.86 24.73
CA LYS A 315 7.69 -23.95 23.54
C LYS A 315 6.21 -23.89 23.92
N SER A 316 5.77 -24.71 24.86
CA SER A 316 4.38 -24.66 25.34
C SER A 316 4.06 -23.33 26.03
N PHE A 317 5.04 -22.70 26.70
CA PHE A 317 4.88 -21.34 27.23
C PHE A 317 4.54 -20.34 26.13
N VAL A 318 5.32 -20.33 25.04
CA VAL A 318 5.11 -19.41 23.92
C VAL A 318 3.82 -19.71 23.17
N GLU A 319 3.44 -20.98 23.02
CA GLU A 319 2.16 -21.36 22.42
C GLU A 319 0.98 -20.78 23.21
N VAL A 320 1.00 -20.85 24.54
CA VAL A 320 -0.04 -20.21 25.39
C VAL A 320 -0.04 -18.69 25.20
N VAL A 321 1.13 -18.04 25.21
CA VAL A 321 1.21 -16.60 24.97
C VAL A 321 0.63 -16.22 23.60
N CYS A 322 0.97 -16.96 22.55
CA CYS A 322 0.45 -16.72 21.21
C CYS A 322 -1.06 -16.96 21.11
N GLN A 323 -1.59 -17.99 21.79
CA GLN A 323 -3.02 -18.27 21.83
C GLN A 323 -3.79 -17.12 22.50
N GLU A 324 -3.31 -16.62 23.64
CA GLU A 324 -3.94 -15.49 24.34
C GLU A 324 -3.88 -14.18 23.55
N LEU A 325 -2.89 -14.03 22.69
CA LEU A 325 -2.73 -12.86 21.85
C LEU A 325 -3.49 -12.97 20.52
N GLY A 326 -3.92 -14.18 20.12
CA GLY A 326 -4.44 -14.45 18.77
C GLY A 326 -5.62 -13.58 18.34
N ASP A 327 -6.48 -13.18 19.28
CA ASP A 327 -7.64 -12.31 19.01
C ASP A 327 -7.24 -10.85 18.77
N LYS A 328 -6.03 -10.45 19.16
CA LYS A 328 -5.59 -9.05 19.16
C LYS A 328 -4.37 -8.77 18.29
N LEU A 329 -3.38 -9.66 18.31
CA LEU A 329 -2.11 -9.51 17.60
C LEU A 329 -1.95 -10.66 16.60
N VAL A 330 -1.67 -10.31 15.34
CA VAL A 330 -1.38 -11.28 14.30
C VAL A 330 0.12 -11.57 14.32
N ILE A 331 0.51 -12.71 14.89
CA ILE A 331 1.90 -13.15 14.95
C ILE A 331 2.22 -14.00 13.71
N ASP A 332 3.32 -13.68 13.01
CA ASP A 332 3.78 -14.43 11.86
C ASP A 332 4.21 -15.85 12.26
N GLN A 333 3.48 -16.84 11.74
CA GLN A 333 3.74 -18.26 11.98
C GLN A 333 5.10 -18.73 11.42
N LYS A 334 5.62 -18.09 10.37
CA LYS A 334 6.96 -18.40 9.86
C LYS A 334 8.04 -17.95 10.84
N ALA A 335 7.89 -16.75 11.39
CA ALA A 335 8.79 -16.23 12.43
C ALA A 335 8.73 -17.09 13.70
N LEU A 336 7.52 -17.51 14.10
CA LEU A 336 7.30 -18.40 15.24
C LEU A 336 7.90 -19.80 15.02
N GLY A 337 7.75 -20.37 13.82
CA GLY A 337 8.35 -21.65 13.44
C GLY A 337 9.88 -21.63 13.51
N ALA A 338 10.51 -20.52 13.11
CA ALA A 338 11.96 -20.33 13.21
C ALA A 338 12.46 -20.17 14.66
N PHE A 339 11.57 -19.81 15.60
CA PHE A 339 11.86 -19.73 17.03
C PHE A 339 11.78 -21.11 17.72
N ASN A 340 10.83 -21.96 17.31
CA ASN A 340 10.47 -23.24 17.95
C ASN A 340 11.54 -24.34 17.94
N ILE A 341 12.74 -24.10 17.40
CA ILE A 341 13.67 -25.18 17.07
C ILE A 341 14.41 -25.72 18.32
N LEU A 342 14.67 -24.96 19.39
CA LEU A 342 15.52 -25.43 20.50
C LEU A 342 15.20 -24.71 21.83
N ASN A 343 14.70 -25.41 22.86
CA ASN A 343 14.79 -24.90 24.23
C ASN A 343 14.54 -25.95 25.34
N ASN A 344 15.51 -26.11 26.24
CA ASN A 344 15.40 -26.85 27.51
C ASN A 344 15.47 -25.91 28.74
N ALA A 345 15.09 -24.64 28.59
CA ALA A 345 15.21 -23.64 29.64
C ALA A 345 14.08 -23.68 30.69
N ASN A 346 14.39 -23.21 31.90
CA ASN A 346 13.41 -22.97 32.97
C ASN A 346 12.45 -21.82 32.59
N GLN A 347 11.14 -22.14 32.59
CA GLN A 347 10.02 -21.28 32.25
C GLN A 347 10.00 -19.95 33.03
N GLU A 348 10.24 -19.98 34.35
CA GLU A 348 10.09 -18.80 35.21
C GLU A 348 11.10 -17.71 34.85
N GLN A 349 12.34 -18.12 34.58
CA GLN A 349 13.41 -17.20 34.20
C GLN A 349 13.24 -16.70 32.76
N PHE A 350 12.78 -17.54 31.83
CA PHE A 350 12.43 -17.10 30.47
C PHE A 350 11.34 -16.02 30.51
N ALA A 351 10.29 -16.24 31.28
CA ALA A 351 9.17 -15.31 31.36
C ALA A 351 9.58 -13.97 31.99
N ASN A 352 10.52 -13.94 32.94
CA ASN A 352 11.09 -12.70 33.47
C ASN A 352 11.90 -11.94 32.43
N ARG A 353 12.77 -12.63 31.67
CA ARG A 353 13.52 -12.01 30.56
C ARG A 353 12.60 -11.46 29.47
N LEU A 354 11.56 -12.22 29.12
CA LEU A 354 10.58 -11.76 28.14
C LEU A 354 9.86 -10.48 28.61
N THR A 355 9.51 -10.38 29.90
CA THR A 355 8.94 -9.15 30.45
C THR A 355 9.91 -7.96 30.36
N GLU A 356 11.22 -8.17 30.54
CA GLU A 356 12.24 -7.13 30.35
C GLU A 356 12.32 -6.69 28.88
N CYS A 357 12.42 -7.64 27.94
CA CYS A 357 12.44 -7.34 26.50
C CYS A 357 11.19 -6.60 26.04
N VAL A 358 10.01 -6.95 26.54
CA VAL A 358 8.74 -6.26 26.21
C VAL A 358 8.74 -4.80 26.69
N LYS A 359 9.36 -4.50 27.85
CA LYS A 359 9.51 -3.13 28.34
C LYS A 359 10.46 -2.31 27.46
N GLU A 360 11.58 -2.91 27.05
CA GLU A 360 12.54 -2.27 26.14
C GLU A 360 11.92 -2.01 24.76
N MET A 361 11.15 -2.98 24.25
CA MET A 361 10.36 -2.84 23.04
C MET A 361 9.37 -1.68 23.14
N GLU A 362 8.65 -1.54 24.26
CA GLU A 362 7.73 -0.41 24.48
C GLU A 362 8.46 0.94 24.36
N LEU A 363 9.60 1.10 25.05
CA LEU A 363 10.38 2.33 25.00
C LEU A 363 10.84 2.64 23.57
N THR A 364 11.38 1.64 22.88
CA THR A 364 11.85 1.76 21.50
C THR A 364 10.73 2.19 20.55
N LEU A 365 9.51 1.65 20.73
CA LEU A 365 8.37 1.98 19.88
C LEU A 365 7.81 3.38 20.17
N ARG A 366 7.90 3.87 21.42
CA ARG A 366 7.49 5.24 21.78
C ARG A 366 8.42 6.32 21.22
N ASP A 367 9.72 6.03 21.15
CA ASP A 367 10.71 6.99 20.64
C ASP A 367 10.67 7.11 19.11
N LYS A 368 10.01 6.17 18.43
CA LYS A 368 9.85 6.18 16.97
C LYS A 368 8.83 7.23 16.55
N LYS A 369 9.32 8.42 16.21
CA LYS A 369 8.48 9.49 15.62
C LYS A 369 8.44 9.35 14.10
N THR A 370 7.24 9.31 13.55
CA THR A 370 7.00 9.34 12.11
C THR A 370 6.28 10.63 11.75
N ASP A 371 6.70 11.26 10.65
CA ASP A 371 5.95 12.38 10.08
C ASP A 371 4.57 11.91 9.60
N ILE A 372 3.55 12.76 9.78
CA ILE A 372 2.16 12.42 9.46
C ILE A 372 1.97 12.03 7.99
N GLN A 373 2.68 12.65 7.05
CA GLN A 373 2.55 12.31 5.63
C GLN A 373 3.10 10.90 5.35
N THR A 374 4.27 10.60 5.92
CA THR A 374 4.90 9.28 5.81
C THR A 374 4.02 8.21 6.46
N GLN A 375 3.42 8.54 7.60
CA GLN A 375 2.53 7.62 8.30
C GLN A 375 1.27 7.32 7.50
N LEU A 376 0.58 8.34 6.98
CA LEU A 376 -0.63 8.18 6.17
C LEU A 376 -0.40 7.31 4.92
N GLN A 377 0.81 7.36 4.34
CA GLN A 377 1.17 6.50 3.21
C GLN A 377 1.28 5.02 3.59
N ASN A 378 1.56 4.71 4.86
CA ASN A 378 1.79 3.35 5.33
C ASN A 378 0.58 2.73 6.07
N LEU A 379 -0.55 3.45 6.19
CA LEU A 379 -1.75 2.93 6.83
C LEU A 379 -2.48 1.92 5.93
N ASP A 380 -2.97 0.84 6.55
CA ASP A 380 -3.80 -0.16 5.89
C ASP A 380 -5.13 0.42 5.39
N VAL A 381 -5.75 1.28 6.22
CA VAL A 381 -6.96 2.03 5.88
C VAL A 381 -6.57 3.46 5.54
N ASN A 382 -6.75 3.87 4.29
CA ASN A 382 -6.45 5.22 3.84
C ASN A 382 -7.56 6.20 4.30
N PRO A 383 -7.28 7.13 5.25
CA PRO A 383 -8.31 8.03 5.78
C PRO A 383 -8.87 9.00 4.75
N GLN A 384 -8.04 9.46 3.81
CA GLN A 384 -8.43 10.36 2.72
C GLN A 384 -9.50 9.70 1.83
N ASN A 385 -9.25 8.46 1.42
CA ASN A 385 -10.17 7.70 0.58
C ASN A 385 -11.48 7.38 1.31
N GLU A 386 -11.40 6.96 2.58
CA GLU A 386 -12.60 6.62 3.37
C GLU A 386 -13.45 7.85 3.70
N LEU A 387 -12.84 8.98 4.04
CA LEU A 387 -13.57 10.25 4.24
C LEU A 387 -14.23 10.72 2.95
N PHE A 388 -13.53 10.66 1.81
CA PHE A 388 -14.11 10.96 0.50
C PHE A 388 -15.31 10.06 0.21
N LYS A 389 -15.14 8.74 0.33
CA LYS A 389 -16.19 7.76 0.04
C LYS A 389 -17.41 7.95 0.94
N THR A 390 -17.21 8.24 2.23
CA THR A 390 -18.30 8.40 3.20
C THR A 390 -19.04 9.73 3.03
N LEU A 391 -18.32 10.83 2.78
CA LEU A 391 -18.90 12.18 2.80
C LEU A 391 -19.28 12.69 1.41
N ILE A 392 -18.55 12.32 0.36
CA ILE A 392 -18.83 12.73 -1.02
C ILE A 392 -19.63 11.68 -1.77
N GLY A 393 -19.27 10.40 -1.63
CA GLY A 393 -19.91 9.29 -2.33
C GLY A 393 -19.13 8.84 -3.56
N CYS A 394 -19.82 8.67 -4.70
CA CYS A 394 -19.21 8.07 -5.91
C CYS A 394 -18.17 8.94 -6.64
N GLY A 395 -18.08 10.25 -6.34
CA GLY A 395 -17.13 11.16 -7.00
C GLY A 395 -17.37 11.43 -8.50
N LYS A 396 -18.38 10.80 -9.13
CA LYS A 396 -18.74 11.02 -10.53
C LYS A 396 -19.28 12.44 -10.75
N ALA A 397 -19.09 12.96 -11.95
CA ALA A 397 -19.57 14.28 -12.35
C ALA A 397 -20.52 14.18 -13.56
N CYS A 398 -21.42 15.15 -13.70
CA CYS A 398 -22.30 15.26 -14.86
C CYS A 398 -21.48 15.37 -16.15
N PRO A 399 -21.73 14.55 -17.18
CA PRO A 399 -20.96 14.62 -18.43
C PRO A 399 -21.18 15.93 -19.20
N PHE A 400 -22.26 16.66 -18.91
CA PHE A 400 -22.61 17.93 -19.57
C PHE A 400 -22.06 19.15 -18.83
N CYS A 401 -22.44 19.32 -17.56
CA CYS A 401 -22.09 20.53 -16.78
C CYS A 401 -20.97 20.30 -15.75
N ARG A 402 -20.47 19.06 -15.61
CA ARG A 402 -19.44 18.67 -14.63
C ARG A 402 -19.81 18.86 -13.16
N ALA A 403 -21.07 19.16 -12.86
CA ALA A 403 -21.55 19.19 -11.48
C ALA A 403 -21.30 17.82 -10.81
N PRO A 404 -20.76 17.79 -9.58
CA PRO A 404 -20.49 16.55 -8.86
C PRO A 404 -21.80 15.83 -8.55
N CYS A 405 -21.74 14.51 -8.50
CA CYS A 405 -22.89 13.68 -8.17
C CYS A 405 -23.26 13.83 -6.70
N GLU A 406 -24.54 14.11 -6.46
CA GLU A 406 -25.10 14.33 -5.14
C GLU A 406 -25.97 13.17 -4.66
N ALA A 407 -26.10 12.10 -5.45
CA ALA A 407 -26.57 10.82 -4.93
C ALA A 407 -25.61 10.37 -3.81
N GLY A 408 -26.15 10.29 -2.58
CA GLY A 408 -25.38 9.92 -1.41
C GLY A 408 -24.93 8.45 -1.47
N GLY A 409 -23.79 8.14 -0.86
CA GLY A 409 -23.21 6.80 -0.92
C GLY A 409 -22.53 6.48 -2.25
N THR A 410 -22.14 5.22 -2.42
CA THR A 410 -21.43 4.72 -3.61
C THR A 410 -22.25 3.77 -4.48
N ALA A 411 -23.31 3.17 -3.93
CA ALA A 411 -24.13 2.18 -4.59
C ALA A 411 -25.41 2.82 -5.15
N HIS A 412 -25.28 3.56 -6.25
CA HIS A 412 -26.42 4.11 -6.99
C HIS A 412 -26.20 4.01 -8.49
N THR A 413 -27.29 3.72 -9.21
CA THR A 413 -27.31 3.59 -10.67
C THR A 413 -27.70 4.89 -11.38
N GLU A 414 -28.27 5.85 -10.64
CA GLU A 414 -28.75 7.12 -11.18
C GLU A 414 -28.01 8.27 -10.50
N HIS A 415 -27.51 9.19 -11.33
CA HIS A 415 -26.72 10.32 -10.89
C HIS A 415 -27.54 11.60 -11.01
N PHE A 416 -27.45 12.48 -10.01
CA PHE A 416 -28.12 13.78 -10.01
C PHE A 416 -27.26 14.82 -9.30
N ALA A 417 -27.51 16.09 -9.60
CA ALA A 417 -26.96 17.24 -8.89
C ALA A 417 -28.08 18.26 -8.65
N PHE A 418 -28.11 18.87 -7.46
CA PHE A 418 -29.03 19.94 -7.12
C PHE A 418 -28.46 21.26 -7.62
N THR A 419 -29.04 21.79 -8.70
CA THR A 419 -28.85 23.20 -9.08
C THR A 419 -29.86 24.06 -8.32
N SER A 420 -29.48 25.27 -7.93
CA SER A 420 -30.33 26.24 -7.20
C SER A 420 -31.62 26.64 -7.92
N SER A 421 -31.81 26.28 -9.19
CA SER A 421 -33.12 26.30 -9.85
C SER A 421 -33.81 24.94 -9.69
N SER A 422 -35.05 24.97 -9.19
CA SER A 422 -35.97 23.87 -8.85
C SER A 422 -36.35 22.88 -9.98
N LYS A 423 -35.40 22.44 -10.81
CA LYS A 423 -35.56 21.38 -11.81
C LYS A 423 -34.45 20.34 -11.68
N TRP A 424 -34.88 19.11 -11.46
CA TRP A 424 -34.04 17.92 -11.42
C TRP A 424 -33.41 17.71 -12.79
N SER A 425 -32.08 17.67 -12.87
CA SER A 425 -31.37 17.12 -14.02
C SER A 425 -30.75 15.80 -13.59
N GLY A 426 -31.56 14.73 -13.64
CA GLY A 426 -31.05 13.38 -13.47
C GLY A 426 -30.39 12.90 -14.77
N TRP A 427 -29.27 12.21 -14.66
CA TRP A 427 -28.67 11.49 -15.79
C TRP A 427 -28.37 10.04 -15.39
N LYS A 428 -28.51 9.15 -16.37
CA LYS A 428 -28.14 7.76 -16.25
C LYS A 428 -26.90 7.54 -17.12
N LEU A 429 -25.85 6.96 -16.55
CA LEU A 429 -24.79 6.38 -17.36
C LEU A 429 -25.40 5.14 -18.02
N LEU A 430 -25.71 5.23 -19.31
CA LEU A 430 -26.01 4.05 -20.11
C LEU A 430 -24.68 3.31 -20.27
N VAL A 431 -24.56 2.17 -19.57
CA VAL A 431 -23.41 1.25 -19.65
C VAL A 431 -23.35 0.63 -21.04
#